data_AF-A0A3Q2WGR4-F1
#
_entry.id   AF-A0A3Q2WGR4-F1
#
_cell.length_a   1.000
_cell.length_b   1.000
_cell.length_c   1.000
_cell.angle_alpha   90.00
_cell.angle_beta   90.00
_cell.angle_gamma   90.00
#
_symmetry.space_group_name_H-M   'P 1'
#
loop_
_entity.id
_entity.type
_entity.pdbx_description
1 polymer ?
#
loop_
_entity_poly.entity_id
_entity_poly.type
_entity_poly.pdbx_seq_one_letter_code
_entity_poly.pdbx_strand_id
1 'polypeptide(L)'
;MQQTSVNTSPTPPPPSLCDLCVCVQSCHATKPGMLNVHLVPHTHDDVGWLKTVDQYFYGGQCDTYRKNTVKLLANLLLCVYSVKGLHMFLFTLTFGACGRPRVAWHIDPFGHAREHASMFAQMGFDGFFFGRLDYQDRARRMRNKEQELLWRASNSLTPPMADLFTGILPNGYNPPEGFCWDQLCSDPPIRDDPDLEDYNVDDVVGRFLVIANSQSTVYKTNHIIMTMSSDFQYENANLWYKNLDKLIHYVNARQANGSKVNVLYSTPSCYLQELHRANLTWYCEL
;
A
#
# COMPACT_ATOMS: atom_id res chain seq x y z
N MET A 1 -11.84 5.14 33.50
CA MET A 1 -11.00 5.08 32.28
C MET A 1 -11.12 6.40 31.57
N GLN A 2 -10.08 7.22 31.60
CA GLN A 2 -10.10 8.61 31.14
C GLN A 2 -9.70 8.63 29.66
N GLN A 3 -10.61 9.04 28.78
CA GLN A 3 -10.31 9.33 27.38
C GLN A 3 -9.46 10.60 27.32
N THR A 4 -8.23 10.51 26.85
CA THR A 4 -7.38 11.67 26.56
C THR A 4 -7.33 11.87 25.05
N SER A 5 -8.16 12.80 24.56
CA SER A 5 -8.04 13.35 23.21
C SER A 5 -6.82 14.27 23.16
N VAL A 6 -5.80 13.93 22.37
CA VAL A 6 -4.61 14.77 22.19
C VAL A 6 -4.76 15.60 20.92
N ASN A 7 -4.75 16.92 21.07
CA ASN A 7 -4.74 17.91 20.00
C ASN A 7 -3.32 18.00 19.41
N THR A 8 -3.18 17.96 18.09
CA THR A 8 -1.91 18.09 17.38
C THR A 8 -1.50 19.57 17.31
N SER A 9 -0.47 19.97 18.07
CA SER A 9 0.19 21.29 17.96
C SER A 9 1.67 21.12 17.58
N PRO A 10 2.31 22.16 17.00
CA PRO A 10 3.17 22.01 15.83
C PRO A 10 4.54 21.40 16.12
N THR A 11 4.97 20.54 15.20
CA THR A 11 6.29 19.93 15.14
C THR A 11 7.41 20.98 14.99
N PRO A 12 8.65 20.68 15.40
CA PRO A 12 9.82 21.49 15.03
C PRO A 12 9.91 21.65 13.50
N PRO A 13 10.53 22.73 12.99
CA PRO A 13 10.39 23.12 11.60
C PRO A 13 10.86 21.98 10.68
N PRO A 14 10.02 21.57 9.71
CA PRO A 14 10.43 20.55 8.75
C PRO A 14 11.65 21.03 7.97
N PRO A 15 12.47 20.11 7.43
CA PRO A 15 13.37 20.46 6.34
C PRO A 15 12.57 21.26 5.29
N SER A 16 13.17 22.34 4.79
CA SER A 16 12.50 23.41 4.03
C SER A 16 11.38 22.90 3.12
N LEU A 17 10.22 23.56 3.21
CA LEU A 17 8.97 23.32 2.46
C LEU A 17 9.16 23.04 0.94
N CYS A 18 10.27 23.47 0.36
CA CYS A 18 10.60 23.28 -1.06
C CYS A 18 10.96 21.83 -1.44
N ASP A 19 11.60 21.03 -0.58
CA ASP A 19 12.00 19.65 -0.94
C ASP A 19 10.88 18.63 -0.71
N LEU A 20 9.94 18.92 0.20
CA LEU A 20 8.76 18.10 0.49
C LEU A 20 7.69 18.19 -0.62
N CYS A 21 7.61 19.34 -1.32
CA CYS A 21 6.58 19.58 -2.33
C CYS A 21 6.84 18.90 -3.68
N VAL A 22 8.10 18.77 -4.11
CA VAL A 22 8.42 18.39 -5.50
C VAL A 22 8.18 16.91 -5.77
N CYS A 23 8.50 16.02 -4.82
CA CYS A 23 8.42 14.58 -5.05
C CYS A 23 6.99 14.02 -4.88
N VAL A 24 6.18 14.67 -4.06
CA VAL A 24 4.81 14.25 -3.75
C VAL A 24 3.78 14.85 -4.73
N GLN A 25 4.20 15.76 -5.62
CA GLN A 25 3.38 16.28 -6.73
C GLN A 25 3.04 15.25 -7.82
N SER A 26 3.56 14.01 -7.73
CA SER A 26 3.29 12.92 -8.68
C SER A 26 2.07 12.05 -8.33
N CYS A 27 1.41 12.30 -7.20
CA CYS A 27 0.24 11.50 -6.82
C CYS A 27 -0.96 11.79 -7.74
N HIS A 28 -1.68 10.74 -8.16
CA HIS A 28 -2.93 10.90 -8.92
C HIS A 28 -3.96 11.68 -8.10
N ALA A 29 -4.73 12.53 -8.76
CA ALA A 29 -5.73 13.36 -8.11
C ALA A 29 -6.88 12.52 -7.53
N THR A 30 -7.26 12.83 -6.30
CA THR A 30 -8.43 12.27 -5.62
C THR A 30 -9.67 13.13 -5.88
N LYS A 31 -10.86 12.56 -5.65
CA LYS A 31 -12.14 13.27 -5.80
C LYS A 31 -12.76 13.54 -4.42
N PRO A 32 -12.95 14.81 -4.01
CA PRO A 32 -13.62 15.14 -2.77
C PRO A 32 -15.06 14.61 -2.72
N GLY A 33 -15.52 14.16 -1.55
CA GLY A 33 -16.88 13.65 -1.37
C GLY A 33 -17.17 12.28 -2.00
N MET A 34 -16.16 11.64 -2.59
CA MET A 34 -16.22 10.27 -3.11
C MET A 34 -15.37 9.32 -2.25
N LEU A 35 -15.65 8.03 -2.32
CA LEU A 35 -14.75 6.97 -1.87
C LEU A 35 -13.60 6.85 -2.87
N ASN A 36 -12.39 7.22 -2.46
CA ASN A 36 -11.17 7.12 -3.24
C ASN A 36 -10.48 5.78 -2.96
N VAL A 37 -10.40 4.93 -3.98
CA VAL A 37 -9.75 3.62 -3.93
C VAL A 37 -8.37 3.72 -4.54
N HIS A 38 -7.36 3.60 -3.69
CA HIS A 38 -5.95 3.65 -4.02
C HIS A 38 -5.47 2.24 -4.39
N LEU A 39 -5.39 1.95 -5.70
CA LEU A 39 -4.81 0.71 -6.19
C LEU A 39 -3.29 0.79 -6.08
N VAL A 40 -2.69 -0.14 -5.33
CA VAL A 40 -1.24 -0.22 -5.11
C VAL A 40 -0.70 -1.51 -5.73
N PRO A 41 -0.26 -1.45 -7.00
CA PRO A 41 0.58 -2.48 -7.59
C PRO A 41 1.86 -2.67 -6.76
N HIS A 42 2.23 -3.91 -6.50
CA HIS A 42 3.49 -4.27 -5.87
C HIS A 42 3.89 -5.68 -6.32
N THR A 43 4.99 -6.24 -5.81
CA THR A 43 5.27 -7.68 -5.85
C THR A 43 5.97 -8.04 -4.55
N HIS A 44 5.63 -9.19 -3.97
CA HIS A 44 6.36 -9.71 -2.82
C HIS A 44 7.40 -10.72 -3.30
N ASP A 45 8.66 -10.33 -3.27
CA ASP A 45 9.77 -11.14 -3.75
C ASP A 45 10.64 -11.58 -2.55
N ASP A 46 10.49 -12.83 -2.11
CA ASP A 46 11.33 -13.35 -1.02
C ASP A 46 12.80 -13.41 -1.43
N VAL A 47 13.66 -12.89 -0.56
CA VAL A 47 15.11 -13.02 -0.66
C VAL A 47 15.59 -14.37 -0.11
N GLY A 48 14.97 -15.45 -0.60
CA GLY A 48 15.22 -16.82 -0.20
C GLY A 48 14.13 -17.38 0.72
N TRP A 49 13.46 -18.44 0.26
CA TRP A 49 12.42 -19.16 1.04
C TRP A 49 12.32 -20.62 0.57
N LEU A 50 11.53 -20.90 -0.47
CA LEU A 50 11.48 -22.21 -1.13
C LEU A 50 12.60 -22.39 -2.16
N LYS A 51 13.03 -21.30 -2.78
CA LYS A 51 14.19 -21.23 -3.68
C LYS A 51 15.25 -20.28 -3.10
N THR A 52 16.48 -20.39 -3.56
CA THR A 52 17.54 -19.42 -3.23
C THR A 52 17.31 -18.08 -3.93
N VAL A 53 17.97 -17.03 -3.45
CA VAL A 53 17.94 -15.69 -4.07
C VAL A 53 18.26 -15.76 -5.57
N ASP A 54 19.32 -16.46 -5.95
CA ASP A 54 19.74 -16.58 -7.35
C ASP A 54 18.72 -17.35 -8.19
N GLN A 55 18.12 -18.40 -7.62
CA GLN A 55 17.07 -19.17 -8.32
C GLN A 55 15.81 -18.34 -8.55
N TYR A 56 15.43 -17.47 -7.62
CA TYR A 56 14.34 -16.51 -7.84
C TYR A 56 14.73 -15.42 -8.83
N PHE A 57 15.95 -14.90 -8.75
CA PHE A 57 16.40 -13.76 -9.55
C PHE A 57 16.68 -14.09 -11.02
N TYR A 58 17.33 -15.24 -11.28
CA TYR A 58 17.73 -15.69 -12.62
C TYR A 58 16.78 -16.72 -13.23
N GLY A 59 15.90 -17.32 -12.43
CA GLY A 59 15.16 -18.53 -12.79
C GLY A 59 15.99 -19.80 -12.54
N GLY A 60 15.33 -20.93 -12.31
CA GLY A 60 16.01 -22.22 -12.22
C GLY A 60 16.59 -22.68 -13.56
N GLN A 61 17.58 -23.58 -13.54
CA GLN A 61 18.19 -24.14 -14.76
C GLN A 61 17.19 -24.84 -15.71
N CYS A 62 15.97 -25.15 -15.25
CA CYS A 62 14.88 -25.74 -16.02
C CYS A 62 13.68 -24.80 -16.24
N ASP A 63 13.72 -23.56 -15.77
CA ASP A 63 12.60 -22.62 -15.95
C ASP A 63 12.67 -22.03 -17.37
N THR A 64 11.85 -22.57 -18.28
CA THR A 64 11.77 -22.13 -19.70
C THR A 64 11.17 -20.72 -19.85
N TYR A 65 10.65 -20.16 -18.75
CA TYR A 65 10.05 -18.83 -18.70
C TYR A 65 11.10 -17.83 -18.20
N ARG A 66 11.65 -17.05 -19.14
CA ARG A 66 12.36 -15.82 -18.80
C ARG A 66 11.34 -14.91 -18.13
N LYS A 67 11.39 -14.78 -16.80
CA LYS A 67 10.52 -13.88 -16.05
C LYS A 67 10.77 -12.46 -16.56
N ASN A 68 9.84 -11.94 -17.37
CA ASN A 68 9.83 -10.55 -17.80
C ASN A 68 9.21 -9.68 -16.71
N THR A 69 9.56 -9.94 -15.45
CA THR A 69 9.39 -8.93 -14.42
C THR A 69 10.20 -7.75 -14.94
N VAL A 70 9.52 -6.65 -15.28
CA VAL A 70 10.16 -5.36 -15.07
C VAL A 70 10.47 -5.42 -13.59
N LYS A 71 11.73 -5.75 -13.24
CA LYS A 71 12.26 -5.60 -11.89
C LYS A 71 12.12 -4.11 -11.64
N LEU A 72 10.91 -3.71 -11.23
CA LEU A 72 10.56 -2.34 -10.98
C LEU A 72 11.43 -2.02 -9.76
N LEU A 73 12.52 -1.33 -10.05
CA LEU A 73 13.76 -1.30 -9.29
C LEU A 73 13.64 -0.50 -7.97
N ALA A 74 12.50 -0.55 -7.31
CA ALA A 74 12.16 0.40 -6.25
C ALA A 74 12.11 -0.19 -4.84
N ASN A 75 11.91 -1.51 -4.63
CA ASN A 75 11.65 -2.04 -3.28
C ASN A 75 12.60 -3.14 -2.78
N LEU A 76 13.62 -3.55 -3.54
CA LEU A 76 14.43 -4.74 -3.21
C LEU A 76 15.43 -4.59 -2.05
N LEU A 77 15.36 -3.57 -1.18
CA LEU A 77 16.43 -3.40 -0.19
C LEU A 77 16.00 -2.72 1.11
N LEU A 78 15.05 -3.30 1.85
CA LEU A 78 14.63 -2.70 3.13
C LEU A 78 14.66 -3.60 4.37
N CYS A 79 14.87 -4.92 4.27
CA CYS A 79 14.81 -5.74 5.50
C CYS A 79 16.17 -6.15 6.11
N VAL A 80 17.26 -6.26 5.33
CA VAL A 80 18.48 -6.94 5.85
C VAL A 80 19.65 -5.99 6.19
N TYR A 81 19.71 -4.77 5.64
CA TYR A 81 20.85 -3.85 5.88
C TYR A 81 20.51 -2.54 6.59
N SER A 82 19.31 -2.43 7.18
CA SER A 82 18.79 -1.23 7.82
C SER A 82 19.35 -1.00 9.24
N VAL A 83 20.68 -0.97 9.37
CA VAL A 83 21.36 -0.64 10.65
C VAL A 83 22.39 0.48 10.50
N LYS A 84 22.73 0.91 9.27
CA LYS A 84 23.63 2.05 9.05
C LYS A 84 23.03 2.95 7.97
N GLY A 85 22.88 4.25 8.26
CA GLY A 85 22.31 5.28 7.36
C GLY A 85 22.95 5.43 5.97
N LEU A 86 23.95 4.60 5.64
CA LEU A 86 24.64 4.50 4.36
C LEU A 86 23.71 4.12 3.19
N HIS A 87 22.66 3.32 3.41
CA HIS A 87 21.74 2.91 2.34
C HIS A 87 20.81 4.05 1.90
N MET A 88 20.33 4.87 2.84
CA MET A 88 19.49 6.04 2.53
C MET A 88 20.25 7.07 1.68
N PHE A 89 21.54 7.23 1.95
CA PHE A 89 22.45 8.03 1.14
C PHE A 89 22.62 7.47 -0.27
N LEU A 90 22.78 6.15 -0.43
CA LEU A 90 22.88 5.47 -1.72
C LEU A 90 21.63 5.67 -2.59
N PHE A 91 20.43 5.58 -2.01
CA PHE A 91 19.18 5.87 -2.73
C PHE A 91 19.11 7.32 -3.21
N THR A 92 19.52 8.26 -2.37
CA THR A 92 19.51 9.69 -2.72
C THR A 92 20.51 9.99 -3.84
N LEU A 93 21.67 9.33 -3.83
CA LEU A 93 22.67 9.43 -4.90
C LEU A 93 22.21 8.79 -6.22
N THR A 94 21.45 7.70 -6.15
CA THR A 94 21.07 6.90 -7.32
C THR A 94 19.80 7.42 -7.99
N PHE A 95 18.82 7.84 -7.18
CA PHE A 95 17.46 8.19 -7.62
C PHE A 95 17.09 9.65 -7.30
N GLY A 96 18.05 10.44 -6.82
CA GLY A 96 17.86 11.84 -6.42
C GLY A 96 17.11 11.99 -5.10
N ALA A 97 16.81 13.24 -4.72
CA ALA A 97 16.12 13.57 -3.48
C ALA A 97 14.76 12.88 -3.32
N CYS A 98 14.05 12.63 -4.43
CA CYS A 98 12.77 11.94 -4.46
C CYS A 98 12.86 10.42 -4.31
N GLY A 99 14.07 9.85 -4.39
CA GLY A 99 14.29 8.41 -4.25
C GLY A 99 14.30 7.92 -2.81
N ARG A 100 14.24 8.81 -1.81
CA ARG A 100 14.22 8.41 -0.39
C ARG A 100 12.85 7.80 -0.03
N PRO A 101 12.81 6.54 0.44
CA PRO A 101 11.57 5.94 0.91
C PRO A 101 10.97 6.73 2.07
N ARG A 102 9.64 6.93 2.02
CA ARG A 102 8.85 7.63 3.05
C ARG A 102 7.93 6.70 3.83
N VAL A 103 7.64 5.54 3.27
CA VAL A 103 6.76 4.53 3.87
C VAL A 103 7.50 3.20 3.97
N ALA A 104 7.47 2.61 5.14
CA ALA A 104 8.00 1.28 5.40
C ALA A 104 6.91 0.24 5.07
N TRP A 105 7.26 -0.70 4.20
CA TRP A 105 6.33 -1.71 3.67
C TRP A 105 6.72 -3.09 4.20
N HIS A 106 6.04 -3.54 5.26
CA HIS A 106 6.43 -4.67 6.09
C HIS A 106 5.32 -5.72 6.11
N ILE A 107 4.98 -6.20 4.91
CA ILE A 107 3.74 -6.94 4.64
C ILE A 107 3.74 -8.38 5.14
N ASP A 108 4.88 -9.05 5.09
CA ASP A 108 4.99 -10.50 5.29
C ASP A 108 5.67 -11.00 6.58
N PRO A 109 6.34 -10.18 7.41
CA PRO A 109 6.87 -10.67 8.68
C PRO A 109 5.80 -11.18 9.63
N PHE A 110 6.09 -12.27 10.34
CA PHE A 110 5.18 -12.91 11.31
C PHE A 110 5.12 -12.13 12.63
N GLY A 111 4.36 -11.04 12.61
CA GLY A 111 4.25 -10.10 13.72
C GLY A 111 5.20 -8.90 13.57
N HIS A 112 4.98 -7.89 14.40
CA HIS A 112 5.63 -6.59 14.27
C HIS A 112 6.12 -6.09 15.62
N ALA A 113 7.40 -5.72 15.66
CA ALA A 113 8.08 -5.26 16.85
C ALA A 113 8.03 -3.74 16.95
N ARG A 114 7.85 -3.24 18.17
CA ARG A 114 7.79 -1.80 18.45
C ARG A 114 9.13 -1.11 18.13
N GLU A 115 10.24 -1.84 18.30
CA GLU A 115 11.59 -1.40 18.00
C GLU A 115 11.76 -1.07 16.51
N HIS A 116 11.15 -1.84 15.59
CA HIS A 116 11.19 -1.54 14.17
C HIS A 116 10.48 -0.22 13.84
N ALA A 117 9.28 -0.01 14.39
CA ALA A 117 8.54 1.24 14.21
C ALA A 117 9.33 2.45 14.74
N SER A 118 9.97 2.31 15.91
CA SER A 118 10.81 3.35 16.52
C SER A 118 12.03 3.68 15.64
N MET A 119 12.67 2.67 15.05
CA MET A 119 13.77 2.87 14.11
C MET A 119 13.31 3.58 12.83
N PHE A 120 12.19 3.14 12.23
CA PHE A 120 11.66 3.77 11.01
C PHE A 120 11.29 5.23 11.24
N ALA A 121 10.65 5.56 12.37
CA ALA A 121 10.36 6.94 12.75
C ALA A 121 11.63 7.80 12.82
N GLN A 122 12.67 7.31 13.49
CA GLN A 122 13.97 8.01 13.59
C GLN A 122 14.71 8.10 12.25
N MET A 123 14.47 7.16 11.33
CA MET A 123 14.96 7.20 9.95
C MET A 123 14.17 8.19 9.06
N GLY A 124 13.16 8.88 9.60
CA GLY A 124 12.36 9.87 8.89
C GLY A 124 11.33 9.28 7.94
N PHE A 125 10.86 8.06 8.21
CA PHE A 125 9.66 7.54 7.58
C PHE A 125 8.43 8.25 8.15
N ASP A 126 7.44 8.49 7.29
CA ASP A 126 6.17 9.09 7.68
C ASP A 126 5.12 8.03 8.05
N GLY A 127 5.28 6.79 7.56
CA GLY A 127 4.38 5.71 7.92
C GLY A 127 4.92 4.29 7.74
N PHE A 128 4.18 3.35 8.32
CA PHE A 128 4.50 1.92 8.39
C PHE A 128 3.26 1.09 8.05
N PHE A 129 3.34 0.22 7.05
CA PHE A 129 2.21 -0.60 6.62
C PHE A 129 2.57 -2.08 6.69
N PHE A 130 1.62 -2.89 7.17
CA PHE A 130 1.83 -4.32 7.32
C PHE A 130 0.57 -5.14 7.07
N GLY A 131 0.76 -6.41 6.74
CA GLY A 131 -0.31 -7.34 6.40
C GLY A 131 -0.68 -8.31 7.52
N ARG A 132 0.29 -8.84 8.26
CA ARG A 132 0.05 -9.93 9.22
C ARG A 132 -0.32 -9.37 10.61
N LEU A 133 -1.43 -9.85 11.15
CA LEU A 133 -1.91 -9.48 12.49
C LEU A 133 -2.66 -10.66 13.09
N ASP A 134 -2.64 -10.81 14.41
CA ASP A 134 -3.52 -11.76 15.10
C ASP A 134 -4.98 -11.56 14.67
N TYR A 135 -5.69 -12.67 14.42
CA TYR A 135 -7.03 -12.63 13.86
C TYR A 135 -8.06 -12.04 14.82
N GLN A 136 -7.89 -12.21 16.14
CA GLN A 136 -8.77 -11.62 17.15
C GLN A 136 -8.55 -10.09 17.21
N ASP A 137 -7.29 -9.66 17.15
CA ASP A 137 -6.93 -8.25 17.10
C ASP A 137 -7.46 -7.58 15.81
N ARG A 138 -7.28 -8.23 14.66
CA ARG A 138 -7.83 -7.78 13.37
C ARG A 138 -9.34 -7.60 13.44
N ALA A 139 -10.08 -8.58 13.96
CA ALA A 139 -11.53 -8.49 14.09
C ALA A 139 -11.96 -7.34 15.03
N ARG A 140 -11.23 -7.10 16.12
CA ARG A 140 -11.47 -5.95 17.02
C ARG A 140 -11.27 -4.62 16.29
N ARG A 141 -10.13 -4.47 15.61
CA ARG A 141 -9.78 -3.22 14.91
C ARG A 141 -10.72 -2.91 13.76
N MET A 142 -11.16 -3.91 13.01
CA MET A 142 -12.17 -3.73 11.96
C MET A 142 -13.50 -3.20 12.54
N ARG A 143 -13.97 -3.75 13.68
CA ARG A 143 -15.19 -3.25 14.35
C ARG A 143 -15.05 -1.81 14.85
N ASN A 144 -13.87 -1.45 15.34
CA ASN A 144 -13.61 -0.12 15.91
C ASN A 144 -13.10 0.91 14.89
N LYS A 145 -12.86 0.51 13.64
CA LYS A 145 -12.17 1.31 12.61
C LYS A 145 -10.78 1.77 13.06
N GLU A 146 -10.02 0.87 13.67
CA GLU A 146 -8.67 1.11 14.24
C GLU A 146 -7.57 0.40 13.42
N GLN A 147 -7.85 0.12 12.14
CA GLN A 147 -6.84 -0.39 11.21
C GLN A 147 -5.79 0.66 10.84
N GLU A 148 -6.12 1.93 11.06
CA GLU A 148 -5.25 3.08 10.88
C GLU A 148 -5.06 3.74 12.24
N LEU A 149 -3.80 3.86 12.67
CA LEU A 149 -3.46 4.29 14.01
C LEU A 149 -2.15 5.07 14.04
N LEU A 150 -1.94 5.80 15.13
CA LEU A 150 -0.63 6.32 15.50
C LEU A 150 0.01 5.32 16.44
N TRP A 151 1.17 4.77 16.06
CA TRP A 151 1.90 3.85 16.92
C TRP A 151 3.00 4.62 17.66
N ARG A 152 2.87 4.73 18.99
CA ARG A 152 3.93 5.24 19.86
C ARG A 152 4.94 4.15 20.11
N ALA A 153 6.07 4.22 19.40
CA ALA A 153 7.00 3.11 19.38
C ALA A 153 8.05 3.14 20.52
N SER A 154 8.00 4.14 21.41
CA SER A 154 8.90 4.20 22.56
C SER A 154 8.28 4.98 23.71
N ASN A 155 8.42 4.45 24.93
CA ASN A 155 8.07 5.14 26.17
C ASN A 155 9.22 6.04 26.68
N SER A 156 10.44 5.81 26.20
CA SER A 156 11.64 6.52 26.67
C SER A 156 11.98 7.73 25.81
N LEU A 157 11.63 7.69 24.52
CA LEU A 157 11.85 8.82 23.62
C LEU A 157 10.68 9.81 23.75
N THR A 158 11.01 11.10 23.79
CA THR A 158 10.00 12.14 23.88
C THR A 158 9.14 12.15 22.61
N PRO A 159 7.80 12.05 22.71
CA PRO A 159 6.93 12.18 21.56
C PRO A 159 7.14 13.52 20.83
N PRO A 160 7.07 13.57 19.50
CA PRO A 160 6.69 12.49 18.57
C PRO A 160 7.88 11.72 17.97
N MET A 161 9.07 11.74 18.60
CA MET A 161 10.32 11.24 17.99
C MET A 161 10.27 9.78 17.50
N ALA A 162 9.44 8.95 18.15
CA ALA A 162 9.21 7.56 17.80
C ALA A 162 7.73 7.27 17.50
N ASP A 163 6.92 8.30 17.27
CA ASP A 163 5.52 8.12 16.90
C ASP A 163 5.47 7.95 15.36
N LEU A 164 4.81 6.89 14.88
CA LEU A 164 4.74 6.58 13.45
C LEU A 164 3.31 6.23 13.04
N PHE A 165 2.82 6.85 11.97
CA PHE A 165 1.53 6.47 11.43
C PHE A 165 1.59 5.03 10.91
N THR A 166 0.63 4.21 11.32
CA THR A 166 0.63 2.78 11.02
C THR A 166 -0.69 2.35 10.41
N GLY A 167 -0.60 1.67 9.26
CA GLY A 167 -1.74 1.15 8.51
C GLY A 167 -1.72 -0.36 8.39
N ILE A 168 -2.81 -0.99 8.82
CA ILE A 168 -3.05 -2.42 8.64
C ILE A 168 -3.76 -2.62 7.30
N LEU A 169 -3.17 -3.48 6.47
CA LEU A 169 -3.69 -3.77 5.14
C LEU A 169 -4.91 -4.73 5.21
N PRO A 170 -5.91 -4.54 4.32
CA PRO A 170 -7.22 -5.15 4.46
C PRO A 170 -7.20 -6.68 4.26
N ASN A 171 -6.42 -7.16 3.29
CA ASN A 171 -6.39 -8.58 2.86
C ASN A 171 -4.97 -9.17 2.99
N GLY A 172 -4.30 -8.90 4.11
CA GLY A 172 -2.88 -9.21 4.25
C GLY A 172 -2.09 -8.33 3.29
N TYR A 173 -1.66 -8.88 2.17
CA TYR A 173 -1.08 -8.11 1.06
C TYR A 173 -1.61 -8.54 -0.31
N ASN A 174 -2.64 -9.38 -0.34
CA ASN A 174 -3.21 -9.94 -1.57
C ASN A 174 -4.17 -8.96 -2.27
N PRO A 175 -4.46 -9.15 -3.57
CA PRO A 175 -5.61 -8.51 -4.22
C PRO A 175 -6.92 -8.91 -3.54
N PRO A 176 -7.98 -8.11 -3.73
CA PRO A 176 -9.32 -8.58 -3.46
C PRO A 176 -9.62 -9.89 -4.20
N GLU A 177 -10.45 -10.74 -3.60
CA GLU A 177 -10.84 -12.02 -4.19
C GLU A 177 -11.48 -11.82 -5.57
N GLY A 178 -11.02 -12.57 -6.57
CA GLY A 178 -11.49 -12.46 -7.95
C GLY A 178 -10.83 -11.35 -8.79
N PHE A 179 -9.73 -10.76 -8.32
CA PHE A 179 -8.97 -9.70 -8.99
C PHE A 179 -7.47 -10.04 -9.14
N CYS A 180 -7.11 -11.32 -9.27
CA CYS A 180 -5.75 -11.73 -9.59
C CYS A 180 -5.55 -11.96 -11.10
N TRP A 181 -4.75 -11.11 -11.74
CA TRP A 181 -4.46 -11.22 -13.19
C TRP A 181 -3.02 -11.60 -13.49
N ASP A 182 -2.39 -12.38 -12.62
CA ASP A 182 -1.09 -12.97 -12.89
C ASP A 182 -1.19 -14.23 -13.76
N GLN A 183 -0.08 -14.69 -14.33
CA GLN A 183 -0.05 -15.85 -15.23
C GLN A 183 -0.53 -17.15 -14.56
N LEU A 184 -0.30 -17.28 -13.26
CA LEU A 184 -0.69 -18.45 -12.47
C LEU A 184 -2.08 -18.32 -11.85
N CYS A 185 -2.75 -17.18 -12.05
CA CYS A 185 -4.09 -16.95 -11.52
C CYS A 185 -5.17 -17.41 -12.51
N SER A 186 -6.32 -17.83 -11.95
CA SER A 186 -7.46 -18.32 -12.72
C SER A 186 -8.56 -17.28 -12.95
N ASP A 187 -8.42 -16.08 -12.37
CA ASP A 187 -9.47 -15.06 -12.49
C ASP A 187 -9.53 -14.53 -13.93
N PRO A 188 -10.75 -14.38 -14.50
CA PRO A 188 -10.89 -13.93 -15.88
C PRO A 188 -10.39 -12.47 -16.00
N PRO A 189 -9.64 -12.15 -17.07
CA PRO A 189 -9.32 -10.76 -17.38
C PRO A 189 -10.61 -10.00 -17.74
N ILE A 190 -10.53 -8.67 -17.72
CA ILE A 190 -11.63 -7.81 -18.15
C ILE A 190 -11.74 -7.89 -19.67
N ARG A 191 -12.87 -8.43 -20.13
CA ARG A 191 -13.27 -8.59 -21.53
C ARG A 191 -14.37 -7.58 -21.81
N ASP A 192 -13.99 -6.56 -22.56
CA ASP A 192 -14.76 -5.36 -22.80
C ASP A 192 -15.18 -5.18 -24.26
N ASP A 193 -14.95 -6.21 -25.08
CA ASP A 193 -15.51 -6.30 -26.42
C ASP A 193 -16.95 -6.85 -26.31
N PRO A 194 -17.98 -6.05 -26.65
CA PRO A 194 -19.37 -6.45 -26.50
C PRO A 194 -19.81 -7.52 -27.53
N ASP A 195 -19.02 -7.77 -28.56
CA ASP A 195 -19.29 -8.81 -29.56
C ASP A 195 -18.78 -10.20 -29.13
N LEU A 196 -18.01 -10.26 -28.03
CA LEU A 196 -17.56 -11.53 -27.44
C LEU A 196 -18.62 -12.11 -26.49
N GLU A 197 -18.86 -13.42 -26.58
CA GLU A 197 -19.80 -14.14 -25.69
C GLU A 197 -19.44 -14.04 -24.21
N ASP A 198 -18.19 -13.72 -23.91
CA ASP A 198 -17.61 -13.70 -22.57
C ASP A 198 -17.32 -12.29 -22.04
N TYR A 199 -18.02 -11.27 -22.57
CA TYR A 199 -18.06 -9.92 -22.01
C TYR A 199 -18.42 -9.95 -20.51
N ASN A 200 -17.61 -9.30 -19.68
CA ASN A 200 -17.74 -9.41 -18.22
C ASN A 200 -17.58 -8.07 -17.46
N VAL A 201 -17.53 -6.94 -18.15
CA VAL A 201 -17.28 -5.63 -17.53
C VAL A 201 -18.30 -5.30 -16.43
N ASP A 202 -19.59 -5.50 -16.71
CA ASP A 202 -20.65 -5.14 -15.76
C ASP A 202 -20.57 -5.94 -14.45
N ASP A 203 -20.27 -7.24 -14.55
CA ASP A 203 -20.05 -8.12 -13.41
C ASP A 203 -18.80 -7.72 -12.60
N VAL A 204 -17.66 -7.54 -13.28
CA VAL A 204 -16.40 -7.17 -12.63
C VAL A 204 -16.53 -5.84 -11.90
N VAL A 205 -17.14 -4.83 -12.55
CA VAL A 205 -17.38 -3.52 -11.95
C VAL A 205 -18.35 -3.62 -10.76
N GLY A 206 -19.42 -4.41 -10.89
CA GLY A 206 -20.37 -4.65 -9.81
C GLY A 206 -19.69 -5.27 -8.58
N ARG A 207 -18.92 -6.35 -8.78
CA ARG A 207 -18.15 -7.00 -7.72
C ARG A 207 -17.14 -6.06 -7.07
N PHE A 208 -16.39 -5.30 -7.88
CA PHE A 208 -15.41 -4.34 -7.36
C PHE A 208 -16.06 -3.28 -6.47
N LEU A 209 -17.20 -2.71 -6.89
CA LEU A 209 -17.92 -1.71 -6.12
C LEU A 209 -18.42 -2.28 -4.78
N VAL A 210 -18.91 -3.52 -4.76
CA VAL A 210 -19.34 -4.20 -3.52
C VAL A 210 -18.15 -4.36 -2.56
N ILE A 211 -17.00 -4.83 -3.07
CA ILE A 211 -15.78 -5.01 -2.29
C ILE A 211 -15.29 -3.67 -1.74
N ALA A 212 -15.21 -2.63 -2.58
CA ALA A 212 -14.74 -1.30 -2.18
C ALA A 212 -15.62 -0.69 -1.09
N ASN A 213 -16.96 -0.78 -1.25
CA ASN A 213 -17.89 -0.29 -0.24
C ASN A 213 -17.78 -1.10 1.06
N SER A 214 -17.69 -2.43 0.98
CA SER A 214 -17.50 -3.30 2.15
C SER A 214 -16.22 -2.94 2.92
N GLN A 215 -15.10 -2.81 2.21
CA GLN A 215 -13.82 -2.41 2.80
C GLN A 215 -13.89 -1.01 3.42
N SER A 216 -14.58 -0.06 2.80
CA SER A 216 -14.70 1.31 3.35
C SER A 216 -15.36 1.36 4.75
N THR A 217 -16.17 0.37 5.10
CA THR A 217 -16.86 0.33 6.40
C THR A 217 -15.91 0.13 7.58
N VAL A 218 -14.72 -0.44 7.35
CA VAL A 218 -13.71 -0.76 8.38
C VAL A 218 -12.55 0.24 8.43
N TYR A 219 -12.61 1.32 7.66
CA TYR A 219 -11.66 2.44 7.67
C TYR A 219 -12.36 3.74 8.12
N LYS A 220 -11.57 4.72 8.58
CA LYS A 220 -12.12 5.99 9.11
C LYS A 220 -12.39 7.01 8.01
N THR A 221 -11.53 7.07 7.00
CA THR A 221 -11.61 8.07 5.93
C THR A 221 -12.41 7.56 4.74
N ASN A 222 -12.64 8.44 3.78
CA ASN A 222 -13.13 8.11 2.44
C ASN A 222 -12.00 7.70 1.48
N HIS A 223 -10.82 7.35 1.99
CA HIS A 223 -9.71 6.80 1.24
C HIS A 223 -9.48 5.37 1.71
N ILE A 224 -9.38 4.42 0.78
CA ILE A 224 -9.01 3.05 1.08
C ILE A 224 -7.86 2.60 0.19
N ILE A 225 -7.00 1.75 0.74
CA ILE A 225 -5.89 1.13 0.02
C ILE A 225 -6.26 -0.29 -0.42
N MET A 226 -6.01 -0.64 -1.67
CA MET A 226 -6.12 -2.00 -2.18
C MET A 226 -4.77 -2.42 -2.76
N THR A 227 -4.18 -3.45 -2.18
CA THR A 227 -2.96 -4.09 -2.67
C THR A 227 -3.30 -4.91 -3.89
N MET A 228 -2.70 -4.64 -5.05
CA MET A 228 -3.02 -5.34 -6.31
C MET A 228 -1.92 -6.31 -6.71
N SER A 229 -1.51 -7.22 -5.80
CA SER A 229 -0.49 -8.25 -6.06
C SER A 229 -0.45 -9.30 -4.93
N SER A 230 0.32 -10.35 -5.13
CA SER A 230 0.74 -11.35 -4.15
C SER A 230 2.23 -11.73 -4.36
N ASP A 231 2.64 -12.88 -3.85
CA ASP A 231 3.97 -13.48 -3.95
C ASP A 231 4.38 -13.68 -5.41
N PHE A 232 5.54 -13.14 -5.78
CA PHE A 232 6.18 -13.28 -7.09
C PHE A 232 5.29 -12.98 -8.30
N GLN A 233 4.27 -12.14 -8.13
CA GLN A 233 3.41 -11.70 -9.22
C GLN A 233 4.07 -10.58 -10.05
N TYR A 234 3.36 -10.08 -11.06
CA TYR A 234 3.85 -9.19 -12.10
C TYR A 234 4.94 -9.81 -12.98
N GLU A 235 4.98 -11.15 -13.10
CA GLU A 235 5.85 -11.84 -14.06
C GLU A 235 5.60 -11.36 -15.50
N ASN A 236 4.34 -11.03 -15.79
CA ASN A 236 3.93 -10.26 -16.95
C ASN A 236 3.14 -9.03 -16.50
N ALA A 237 3.86 -7.96 -16.16
CA ALA A 237 3.27 -6.70 -15.73
C ALA A 237 2.24 -6.12 -16.72
N ASN A 238 2.41 -6.35 -18.02
CA ASN A 238 1.48 -5.85 -19.05
C ASN A 238 0.06 -6.43 -18.85
N LEU A 239 -0.06 -7.69 -18.43
CA LEU A 239 -1.36 -8.31 -18.17
C LEU A 239 -2.06 -7.62 -16.98
N TRP A 240 -1.33 -7.36 -15.89
CA TRP A 240 -1.84 -6.61 -14.74
C TRP A 240 -2.28 -5.20 -15.12
N TYR A 241 -1.38 -4.41 -15.74
CA TYR A 241 -1.68 -3.01 -16.05
C TYR A 241 -2.84 -2.87 -17.04
N LYS A 242 -2.95 -3.74 -18.06
CA LYS A 242 -4.12 -3.74 -18.96
C LYS A 242 -5.44 -3.92 -18.22
N ASN A 243 -5.50 -4.84 -17.26
CA ASN A 243 -6.73 -5.09 -16.50
C ASN A 243 -7.00 -3.96 -15.49
N LEU A 244 -5.96 -3.43 -14.84
CA LEU A 244 -6.09 -2.30 -13.93
C LEU A 244 -6.56 -1.03 -14.66
N ASP A 245 -6.05 -0.75 -15.86
CA ASP A 245 -6.48 0.37 -16.70
C ASP A 245 -7.97 0.25 -17.05
N LYS A 246 -8.40 -0.93 -17.50
CA LYS A 246 -9.82 -1.21 -17.79
C LYS A 246 -10.68 -1.07 -16.53
N LEU A 247 -10.23 -1.60 -15.40
CA LEU A 247 -10.94 -1.51 -14.13
C LEU A 247 -11.14 -0.04 -13.73
N ILE A 248 -10.07 0.76 -13.72
CA ILE A 248 -10.11 2.19 -13.41
C ILE A 248 -11.08 2.90 -14.36
N HIS A 249 -10.97 2.64 -15.67
CA HIS A 249 -11.83 3.25 -16.68
C HIS A 249 -13.31 2.96 -16.43
N TYR A 250 -13.71 1.69 -16.37
CA TYR A 250 -15.11 1.30 -16.28
C TYR A 250 -15.72 1.61 -14.90
N VAL A 251 -14.97 1.46 -13.80
CA VAL A 251 -15.48 1.85 -12.47
C VAL A 251 -15.69 3.35 -12.39
N ASN A 252 -14.76 4.16 -12.90
CA ASN A 252 -14.92 5.62 -12.89
C ASN A 252 -16.00 6.10 -13.85
N ALA A 253 -16.24 5.40 -14.98
CA ALA A 253 -17.36 5.70 -15.88
C ALA A 253 -18.73 5.56 -15.19
N ARG A 254 -18.87 4.65 -14.21
CA ARG A 254 -20.11 4.53 -13.41
C ARG A 254 -20.43 5.75 -12.56
N GLN A 255 -19.51 6.70 -12.40
CA GLN A 255 -19.80 7.96 -11.71
C GLN A 255 -20.87 8.77 -12.45
N ALA A 256 -20.95 8.66 -13.78
CA ALA A 256 -22.03 9.25 -14.58
C ALA A 256 -23.42 8.70 -14.21
N ASN A 257 -23.47 7.46 -13.71
CA ASN A 257 -24.68 6.79 -13.27
C ASN A 257 -24.92 6.94 -11.75
N GLY A 258 -24.19 7.85 -11.08
CA GLY A 258 -24.36 8.16 -9.66
C GLY A 258 -23.46 7.36 -8.70
N SER A 259 -22.55 6.53 -9.19
CA SER A 259 -21.55 5.88 -8.32
C SER A 259 -20.67 6.93 -7.64
N LYS A 260 -20.44 6.78 -6.33
CA LYS A 260 -19.56 7.67 -5.53
C LYS A 260 -18.18 7.06 -5.30
N VAL A 261 -17.73 6.16 -6.19
CA VAL A 261 -16.42 5.52 -6.10
C VAL A 261 -15.49 6.07 -7.18
N ASN A 262 -14.30 6.49 -6.77
CA ASN A 262 -13.22 6.96 -7.62
C ASN A 262 -12.00 6.05 -7.43
N VAL A 263 -11.52 5.44 -8.51
CA VAL A 263 -10.39 4.51 -8.50
C VAL A 263 -9.20 5.16 -9.18
N LEU A 264 -8.02 5.01 -8.58
CA LEU A 264 -6.78 5.57 -9.09
C LEU A 264 -5.59 4.66 -8.81
N TYR A 265 -4.58 4.74 -9.66
CA TYR A 265 -3.25 4.25 -9.31
C TYR A 265 -2.68 5.06 -8.15
N SER A 266 -2.04 4.39 -7.22
CA SER A 266 -1.46 5.02 -6.04
C SER A 266 -0.23 4.28 -5.56
N THR A 267 0.47 4.91 -4.63
CA THR A 267 1.51 4.31 -3.79
C THR A 267 1.10 4.40 -2.32
N PRO A 268 1.74 3.66 -1.41
CA PRO A 268 1.51 3.79 0.03
C PRO A 268 1.76 5.22 0.53
N SER A 269 2.78 5.91 -0.02
CA SER A 269 3.08 7.30 0.32
C SER A 269 1.97 8.26 -0.10
N CYS A 270 1.40 8.10 -1.30
CA CYS A 270 0.27 8.92 -1.76
C CYS A 270 -0.99 8.65 -0.94
N TYR A 271 -1.25 7.39 -0.59
CA TYR A 271 -2.37 7.04 0.30
C TYR A 271 -2.22 7.70 1.67
N LEU A 272 -1.05 7.56 2.30
CA LEU A 272 -0.74 8.16 3.60
C LEU A 272 -0.89 9.69 3.58
N GLN A 273 -0.49 10.34 2.48
CA GLN A 273 -0.65 11.78 2.34
C GLN A 273 -2.13 12.20 2.43
N GLU A 274 -3.03 11.46 1.79
CA GLU A 274 -4.46 11.75 1.85
C GLU A 274 -5.02 11.54 3.27
N LEU A 275 -4.53 10.53 4.00
CA LEU A 275 -4.89 10.33 5.41
C LEU A 275 -4.43 11.50 6.30
N HIS A 276 -3.24 12.04 6.06
CA HIS A 276 -2.77 13.24 6.76
C HIS A 276 -3.60 14.48 6.40
N ARG A 277 -4.03 14.61 5.13
CA ARG A 277 -4.89 15.71 4.66
C ARG A 277 -6.32 15.64 5.20
N ALA A 278 -6.79 14.45 5.57
CA ALA A 278 -8.13 14.26 6.13
C ALA A 278 -8.34 14.95 7.50
N ASN A 279 -7.26 15.36 8.18
CA ASN A 279 -7.29 16.09 9.46
C ASN A 279 -8.20 15.41 10.52
N LEU A 280 -8.09 14.08 10.63
CA LEU A 280 -8.81 13.27 11.61
C LEU A 280 -7.92 12.89 12.79
N THR A 281 -8.55 12.50 13.90
CA THR A 281 -7.86 11.94 15.07
C THR A 281 -7.78 10.42 14.97
N TRP A 282 -6.58 9.89 15.20
CA TRP A 282 -6.27 8.47 15.11
C TRP A 282 -6.22 7.80 16.48
N TYR A 283 -6.50 6.49 16.52
CA TYR A 283 -6.26 5.71 17.73
C TYR A 283 -4.76 5.69 18.00
N CYS A 284 -4.35 5.81 19.27
CA CYS A 284 -2.94 5.79 19.65
C CYS A 284 -2.63 4.48 20.38
N GLU A 285 -1.69 3.72 19.85
CA GLU A 285 -1.20 2.48 20.45
C GLU A 285 0.13 2.73 21.17
N LEU A 286 0.25 2.23 22.41
CA LEU A 286 1.40 2.44 23.31
C LEU A 286 2.31 1.20 23.38
#